data_AF-A0A845YRJ8-F1
#
_entry.id   AF-A0A845YRJ8-F1
#
_cell.length_a   1.000
_cell.length_b   1.000
_cell.length_c   1.000
_cell.angle_alpha   90.00
_cell.angle_beta   90.00
_cell.angle_gamma   90.00
#
_symmetry.space_group_name_H-M   'P 1'
#
loop_
_entity.id
_entity.type
_entity.pdbx_description
1 polymer ?
#
loop_
_entity_poly.entity_id
_entity_poly.type
_entity_poly.pdbx_seq_one_letter_code
_entity_poly.pdbx_strand_id
1 'polypeptide(L)'
;EEAKQQADDLVKRIRDSTPLTAMAVNPLLLTMIATVHRRGSTLPGKRVELYREICQVLLERRQRAKRIPDKLTAAQKQSVLQALALALMKQETRSFTLSDVRSLVQSRLVLVAKDDLEADQFLTQVREVSGLLVAKEEGIYEFVHLSFQEYLAAVELQESNQEETLTRTLNNPDQLSWWAETARLYAAQGDASGIIQAAIQADTVETLALAFDCLEEAKCVDPSVRQKLEAILNQGLESR
;
A
#
# COMPACT_ATOMS: atom_id res chain seq x y z
N GLU A 1 -5.37 4.49 34.56
CA GLU A 1 -5.74 5.86 34.15
C GLU A 1 -5.28 6.24 32.75
N GLU A 2 -3.98 6.35 32.48
CA GLU A 2 -3.48 6.83 31.17
C GLU A 2 -3.94 5.99 29.96
N ALA A 3 -3.89 4.66 30.05
CA ALA A 3 -4.33 3.78 28.97
C ALA A 3 -5.83 3.93 28.65
N LYS A 4 -6.67 4.19 29.66
CA LYS A 4 -8.11 4.41 29.49
C LYS A 4 -8.35 5.76 28.81
N GLN A 5 -7.64 6.80 29.24
CA GLN A 5 -7.71 8.12 28.63
C GLN A 5 -7.27 8.11 27.16
N GLN A 6 -6.22 7.38 26.82
CA GLN A 6 -5.77 7.21 25.42
C GLN A 6 -6.83 6.47 24.58
N ALA A 7 -7.45 5.43 25.14
CA ALA A 7 -8.52 4.70 24.45
C ALA A 7 -9.75 5.59 24.22
N ASP A 8 -10.19 6.33 25.24
CA ASP A 8 -11.34 7.24 25.15
C ASP A 8 -11.07 8.38 24.13
N ASP A 9 -9.85 8.94 24.12
CA ASP A 9 -9.43 9.93 23.10
C ASP A 9 -9.48 9.35 21.69
N LEU A 10 -8.95 8.14 21.49
CA LEU A 10 -8.97 7.47 20.19
C LEU A 10 -10.41 7.21 19.72
N VAL A 11 -11.26 6.67 20.59
CA VAL A 11 -12.68 6.41 20.27
C VAL A 11 -13.38 7.70 19.88
N LYS A 12 -13.12 8.80 20.60
CA LYS A 12 -13.66 10.11 20.27
C LYS A 12 -13.20 10.57 18.89
N ARG A 13 -11.89 10.52 18.59
CA ARG A 13 -11.35 10.91 17.27
C ARG A 13 -11.94 10.11 16.12
N ILE A 14 -12.16 8.80 16.31
CA ILE A 14 -12.79 7.95 15.30
C ILE A 14 -14.23 8.41 15.04
N ARG A 15 -15.02 8.62 16.11
CA ARG A 15 -16.44 9.03 16.00
C ARG A 15 -16.61 10.43 15.40
N ASP A 16 -15.70 11.35 15.71
CA ASP A 16 -15.77 12.74 15.26
C ASP A 16 -15.28 12.92 13.80
N SER A 17 -14.83 11.84 13.14
CA SER A 17 -14.26 11.87 11.78
C SER A 17 -14.87 10.79 10.90
N THR A 18 -15.68 11.20 9.91
CA THR A 18 -16.31 10.29 8.94
C THR A 18 -15.28 9.38 8.24
N PRO A 19 -14.13 9.88 7.75
CA PRO A 19 -13.13 9.01 7.14
C PRO A 19 -12.52 7.98 8.10
N LEU A 20 -12.26 8.37 9.36
CA LEU A 20 -11.74 7.43 10.37
C LEU A 20 -12.77 6.37 10.73
N THR A 21 -14.05 6.75 10.85
CA THR A 21 -15.16 5.80 11.07
C THR A 21 -15.26 4.80 9.91
N ALA A 22 -15.19 5.29 8.66
CA ALA A 22 -15.24 4.43 7.47
C ALA A 22 -14.06 3.45 7.41
N MET A 23 -12.85 3.86 7.79
CA MET A 23 -11.69 2.95 7.87
C MET A 23 -11.78 1.96 9.03
N ALA A 24 -12.31 2.39 10.19
CA ALA A 24 -12.33 1.60 11.42
C ALA A 24 -13.22 0.35 11.33
N VAL A 25 -14.11 0.23 10.33
CA VAL A 25 -14.88 -1.00 10.08
C VAL A 25 -13.98 -2.16 9.62
N ASN A 26 -12.80 -1.87 9.06
CA ASN A 26 -11.79 -2.86 8.72
C ASN A 26 -10.86 -3.08 9.93
N PRO A 27 -10.82 -4.29 10.53
CA PRO A 27 -10.00 -4.57 11.71
C PRO A 27 -8.51 -4.29 11.53
N LEU A 28 -7.97 -4.47 10.32
CA LEU A 28 -6.58 -4.14 10.02
C LEU A 28 -6.35 -2.63 10.13
N LEU A 29 -7.19 -1.83 9.46
CA LEU A 29 -7.07 -0.36 9.49
C LEU A 29 -7.30 0.17 10.91
N LEU A 30 -8.26 -0.37 11.67
CA LEU A 30 -8.44 -0.03 13.08
C LEU A 30 -7.17 -0.30 13.90
N THR A 31 -6.51 -1.43 13.67
CA THR A 31 -5.24 -1.76 14.33
C THR A 31 -4.14 -0.78 13.94
N MET A 32 -4.09 -0.34 12.68
CA MET A 32 -3.16 0.70 12.22
C MET A 32 -3.45 2.05 12.87
N ILE A 33 -4.71 2.48 12.89
CA ILE A 33 -5.16 3.73 13.54
C ILE A 33 -4.74 3.72 15.02
N ALA A 34 -5.03 2.63 15.75
CA ALA A 34 -4.63 2.50 17.15
C ALA A 34 -3.11 2.55 17.33
N THR A 35 -2.35 1.94 16.41
CA THR A 35 -0.88 1.92 16.46
C THR A 35 -0.28 3.31 16.20
N VAL A 36 -0.81 4.04 15.22
CA VAL A 36 -0.40 5.41 14.86
C VAL A 36 -0.77 6.39 15.98
N HIS A 37 -2.00 6.30 16.51
CA HIS A 37 -2.45 7.12 17.64
C HIS A 37 -1.56 6.96 18.87
N ARG A 38 -1.22 5.72 19.23
CA ARG A 38 -0.34 5.43 20.38
C ARG A 38 1.06 6.05 20.24
N ARG A 39 1.52 6.32 19.02
CA ARG A 39 2.80 7.01 18.77
C ARG A 39 2.72 8.54 18.91
N GLY A 40 1.52 9.09 19.09
CA GLY A 40 1.30 10.53 19.15
C GLY A 40 1.23 11.22 17.78
N SER A 41 1.17 10.45 16.69
CA SER A 41 1.00 10.99 15.34
C SER A 41 -0.42 11.49 15.11
N THR A 42 -0.58 12.51 14.27
CA THR A 42 -1.89 12.94 13.77
C THR A 42 -2.52 11.81 12.97
N LEU A 43 -3.80 11.51 13.25
CA LEU A 43 -4.52 10.47 12.53
C LEU A 43 -4.87 10.95 11.11
N PRO A 44 -4.48 10.20 10.06
CA PRO A 44 -4.72 10.61 8.69
C PRO A 44 -6.19 10.53 8.30
N GLY A 45 -6.58 11.38 7.35
CA GLY A 45 -7.95 11.41 6.81
C GLY A 45 -8.16 10.46 5.63
N LYS A 46 -7.09 9.91 5.06
CA LYS A 46 -7.15 8.97 3.93
C LYS A 46 -6.47 7.64 4.25
N ARG A 47 -6.97 6.56 3.66
CA ARG A 47 -6.41 5.20 3.82
C ARG A 47 -4.96 5.10 3.32
N VAL A 48 -4.65 5.73 2.19
CA VAL A 48 -3.28 5.76 1.65
C VAL A 48 -2.27 6.46 2.57
N GLU A 49 -2.72 7.49 3.30
CA GLU A 49 -1.90 8.19 4.29
C GLU A 49 -1.73 7.31 5.54
N LEU A 50 -2.77 6.58 5.96
CA LEU A 50 -2.67 5.61 7.04
C LEU A 50 -1.62 4.53 6.74
N TYR A 51 -1.63 3.97 5.53
CA TYR A 51 -0.61 3.01 5.09
C TYR A 51 0.80 3.62 5.11
N ARG A 52 0.96 4.86 4.65
CA ARG A 52 2.24 5.59 4.70
C ARG A 52 2.75 5.71 6.13
N GLU A 53 1.92 6.21 7.03
CA GLU A 53 2.28 6.44 8.44
C GLU A 53 2.64 5.13 9.14
N ILE A 54 1.84 4.06 8.95
CA ILE A 54 2.16 2.78 9.59
C ILE A 54 3.45 2.17 9.03
N CYS A 55 3.70 2.23 7.72
CA CYS A 55 4.94 1.74 7.12
C CYS A 55 6.15 2.47 7.71
N GLN A 56 6.09 3.79 7.80
CA GLN A 56 7.12 4.59 8.45
C GLN A 56 7.32 4.17 9.92
N VAL A 57 6.23 4.10 10.69
CA VAL A 57 6.25 3.69 12.11
C VAL A 57 6.92 2.33 12.30
N LEU A 58 6.61 1.34 11.45
CA LEU A 58 7.16 -0.01 11.52
C LEU A 58 8.64 -0.04 11.10
N LEU A 59 9.03 0.68 10.04
CA LEU A 59 10.40 0.68 9.51
C LEU A 59 11.39 1.50 10.36
N GLU A 60 10.89 2.48 11.12
CA GLU A 60 11.66 3.22 12.12
C GLU A 60 11.91 2.43 13.41
N ARG A 61 11.25 1.27 13.61
CA ARG A 61 11.49 0.45 14.80
C ARG A 61 12.95 -0.01 14.81
N ARG A 62 13.63 0.25 15.92
CA ARG A 62 15.01 -0.16 16.17
C ARG A 62 15.05 -1.33 17.15
N GLN A 63 16.02 -2.23 17.00
CA GLN A 63 16.33 -3.24 18.03
C GLN A 63 16.91 -2.55 19.26
N ARG A 64 16.04 -2.15 20.21
CA ARG A 64 16.45 -1.58 21.51
C ARG A 64 17.41 -2.52 22.27
N ALA A 65 17.30 -3.83 22.06
CA ALA A 65 18.09 -4.84 22.75
C ALA A 65 19.55 -4.95 22.26
N LYS A 66 19.86 -4.61 21.00
CA LYS A 66 21.21 -4.87 20.44
C LYS A 66 22.13 -3.65 20.39
N ARG A 67 21.65 -2.42 20.63
CA ARG A 67 22.44 -1.16 20.51
C ARG A 67 23.21 -1.03 19.18
N ILE A 68 22.82 -1.76 18.14
CA ILE A 68 23.45 -1.69 16.82
C ILE A 68 22.83 -0.50 16.08
N PRO A 69 23.65 0.44 15.55
CA PRO A 69 23.17 1.49 14.68
C PRO A 69 22.42 0.90 13.48
N ASP A 70 21.26 1.45 13.18
CA ASP A 70 20.50 1.04 12.01
C ASP A 70 21.27 1.48 10.75
N LYS A 71 21.74 0.52 9.95
CA LYS A 71 22.53 0.81 8.74
C LYS A 71 21.70 1.51 7.67
N LEU A 72 20.37 1.38 7.74
CA LEU A 72 19.43 1.94 6.78
C LEU A 72 18.40 2.83 7.48
N THR A 73 18.12 3.97 6.85
CA THR A 73 16.96 4.81 7.18
C THR A 73 15.66 4.11 6.82
N ALA A 74 14.54 4.52 7.42
CA ALA A 74 13.22 3.97 7.11
C ALA A 74 12.88 4.07 5.62
N ALA A 75 13.21 5.20 4.97
CA ALA A 75 12.99 5.41 3.54
C ALA A 75 13.79 4.42 2.67
N GLN A 76 15.06 4.16 3.00
CA GLN A 76 15.88 3.18 2.28
C GLN A 76 15.32 1.76 2.43
N LYS A 77 14.88 1.37 3.65
CA LYS A 77 14.23 0.07 3.85
C LYS A 77 12.92 -0.04 3.05
N GLN A 78 12.14 1.04 3.02
CA GLN A 78 10.89 1.09 2.26
C GLN A 78 11.16 0.89 0.77
N SER A 79 12.17 1.56 0.21
CA SER A 79 12.57 1.41 -1.20
C SER A 79 12.87 -0.04 -1.60
N VAL A 80 13.57 -0.79 -0.73
CA VAL A 80 13.83 -2.22 -0.98
C VAL A 80 12.53 -3.03 -0.93
N LEU A 81 11.63 -2.74 0.02
CA LEU A 81 10.36 -3.45 0.17
C LEU A 81 9.33 -3.11 -0.91
N GLN A 82 9.34 -1.89 -1.44
CA GLN A 82 8.53 -1.44 -2.58
C GLN A 82 8.84 -2.28 -3.82
N ALA A 83 10.12 -2.45 -4.14
CA ALA A 83 10.56 -3.30 -5.24
C ALA A 83 10.19 -4.78 -5.05
N LEU A 84 10.36 -5.31 -3.83
CA LEU A 84 9.92 -6.66 -3.48
C LEU A 84 8.41 -6.82 -3.67
N ALA A 85 7.61 -5.90 -3.11
CA ALA A 85 6.16 -5.94 -3.19
C ALA A 85 5.67 -5.91 -4.64
N LEU A 86 6.22 -5.03 -5.48
CA LEU A 86 5.87 -4.97 -6.90
C LEU A 86 6.21 -6.27 -7.64
N ALA A 87 7.37 -6.88 -7.35
CA ALA A 87 7.76 -8.14 -7.97
C ALA A 87 6.79 -9.27 -7.60
N LEU A 88 6.38 -9.37 -6.33
CA LEU A 88 5.40 -10.37 -5.88
C LEU A 88 4.02 -10.14 -6.49
N MET A 89 3.59 -8.87 -6.62
CA MET A 89 2.33 -8.54 -7.30
C MET A 89 2.36 -8.97 -8.76
N LYS A 90 3.46 -8.72 -9.49
CA LYS A 90 3.66 -9.15 -10.89
C LYS A 90 3.70 -10.67 -11.06
N GLN A 91 4.11 -11.41 -10.02
CA GLN A 91 4.11 -12.87 -9.98
C GLN A 91 2.79 -13.45 -9.45
N GLU A 92 1.83 -12.61 -9.08
CA GLU A 92 0.54 -13.00 -8.48
C GLU A 92 0.68 -13.89 -7.25
N THR A 93 1.72 -13.67 -6.45
CA THR A 93 1.98 -14.42 -5.24
C THR A 93 2.02 -13.53 -4.00
N ARG A 94 1.68 -14.13 -2.87
CA ARG A 94 1.85 -13.55 -1.52
C ARG A 94 3.07 -14.12 -0.80
N SER A 95 3.46 -15.33 -1.20
CA SER A 95 4.51 -16.13 -0.59
C SER A 95 5.79 -16.10 -1.42
N PHE A 96 6.92 -16.10 -0.73
CA PHE A 96 8.24 -16.21 -1.34
C PHE A 96 9.23 -16.93 -0.42
N THR A 97 10.28 -17.50 -1.00
CA THR A 97 11.47 -17.94 -0.24
C THR A 97 12.56 -16.86 -0.30
N LEU A 98 13.49 -16.87 0.66
CA LEU A 98 14.62 -15.92 0.63
C LEU A 98 15.47 -16.08 -0.64
N SER A 99 15.62 -17.31 -1.15
CA SER A 99 16.35 -17.58 -2.39
C SER A 99 15.71 -16.91 -3.61
N ASP A 100 14.38 -16.97 -3.73
CA ASP A 100 13.66 -16.44 -4.91
C ASP A 100 13.85 -14.93 -5.06
N VAL A 101 13.89 -14.23 -3.93
CA VAL A 101 13.92 -12.77 -3.91
C VAL A 101 15.31 -12.19 -3.65
N ARG A 102 16.31 -13.04 -3.35
CA ARG A 102 17.68 -12.62 -2.97
C ARG A 102 18.27 -11.65 -3.97
N SER A 103 18.25 -12.00 -5.25
CA SER A 103 18.87 -11.18 -6.31
C SER A 103 18.19 -9.82 -6.42
N LEU A 104 16.86 -9.79 -6.39
CA LEU A 104 16.06 -8.56 -6.43
C LEU A 104 16.40 -7.65 -5.23
N VAL A 105 16.32 -8.20 -4.02
CA VAL A 105 16.58 -7.46 -2.78
C VAL A 105 18.02 -6.97 -2.73
N GLN A 106 19.00 -7.79 -3.10
CA GLN A 106 20.40 -7.40 -3.14
C GLN A 106 20.64 -6.27 -4.14
N SER A 107 20.03 -6.35 -5.33
CA SER A 107 20.16 -5.32 -6.36
C SER A 107 19.65 -3.95 -5.89
N ARG A 108 18.56 -3.93 -5.12
CA ARG A 108 18.03 -2.70 -4.51
C ARG A 108 18.87 -2.22 -3.34
N LEU A 109 19.36 -3.13 -2.50
CA LEU A 109 20.23 -2.78 -1.37
C LEU A 109 21.49 -2.05 -1.81
N VAL A 110 22.15 -2.50 -2.88
CA VAL A 110 23.37 -1.85 -3.42
C VAL A 110 23.12 -0.41 -3.86
N LEU A 111 21.89 -0.05 -4.26
CA LEU A 111 21.55 1.31 -4.67
C LEU A 111 21.30 2.25 -3.48
N VAL A 112 20.87 1.72 -2.34
CA VAL A 112 20.42 2.52 -1.19
C VAL A 112 21.37 2.44 0.00
N ALA A 113 22.17 1.38 0.11
CA ALA A 113 23.11 1.14 1.20
C ALA A 113 24.54 1.46 0.76
N LYS A 114 25.33 2.07 1.65
CA LYS A 114 26.79 2.22 1.46
C LYS A 114 27.58 1.03 2.01
N ASP A 115 26.95 0.20 2.83
CA ASP A 115 27.56 -0.92 3.53
C ASP A 115 27.19 -2.25 2.85
N ASP A 116 28.03 -3.27 3.04
CA ASP A 116 27.76 -4.67 2.66
C ASP A 116 26.68 -5.30 3.56
N LEU A 117 25.42 -4.89 3.39
CA LEU A 117 24.27 -5.56 3.98
C LEU A 117 23.74 -6.62 2.99
N GLU A 118 23.74 -7.86 3.44
CA GLU A 118 23.21 -8.99 2.68
C GLU A 118 21.67 -9.02 2.70
N ALA A 119 21.06 -9.40 1.58
CA ALA A 119 19.62 -9.51 1.41
C ALA A 119 18.93 -10.34 2.50
N ASP A 120 19.48 -11.52 2.83
CA ASP A 120 18.91 -12.40 3.87
C ASP A 120 18.91 -11.73 5.25
N GLN A 121 19.99 -11.00 5.56
CA GLN A 121 20.11 -10.28 6.83
C GLN A 121 19.08 -9.14 6.90
N PHE A 122 18.93 -8.39 5.79
CA PHE A 122 17.91 -7.35 5.69
C PHE A 122 16.49 -7.90 5.88
N LEU A 123 16.11 -8.95 5.15
CA LEU A 123 14.77 -9.54 5.24
C LEU A 123 14.49 -10.11 6.64
N THR A 124 15.50 -10.72 7.26
CA THR A 124 15.42 -11.20 8.65
C THR A 124 15.19 -10.03 9.62
N GLN A 125 15.86 -8.90 9.43
CA GLN A 125 15.65 -7.70 10.24
C GLN A 125 14.24 -7.11 10.05
N VAL A 126 13.75 -7.04 8.82
CA VAL A 126 12.38 -6.58 8.55
C VAL A 126 11.37 -7.48 9.27
N ARG A 127 11.55 -8.81 9.18
CA ARG A 127 10.69 -9.76 9.91
C ARG A 127 10.73 -9.57 11.42
N GLU A 128 11.93 -9.55 12.01
CA GLU A 128 12.09 -9.60 13.48
C GLU A 128 11.88 -8.24 14.16
N VAL A 129 12.02 -7.13 13.44
CA VAL A 129 12.06 -5.79 14.04
C VAL A 129 10.89 -4.93 13.60
N SER A 130 10.67 -4.79 12.29
CA SER A 130 9.53 -4.00 11.80
C SER A 130 8.23 -4.77 11.95
N GLY A 131 8.28 -6.10 11.76
CA GLY A 131 7.09 -6.96 11.75
C GLY A 131 6.25 -6.81 10.48
N LEU A 132 6.81 -6.22 9.42
CA LEU A 132 6.15 -6.11 8.12
C LEU A 132 6.18 -7.42 7.33
N LEU A 133 7.13 -8.30 7.64
CA LEU A 133 7.21 -9.64 7.08
C LEU A 133 6.97 -10.67 8.18
N VAL A 134 6.39 -11.80 7.82
CA VAL A 134 6.14 -12.94 8.70
C VAL A 134 6.60 -14.24 8.04
N ALA A 135 6.95 -15.23 8.84
CA ALA A 135 7.11 -16.60 8.36
C ALA A 135 5.73 -17.27 8.38
N LYS A 136 5.24 -17.72 7.23
CA LYS A 136 3.99 -18.47 7.12
C LYS A 136 4.21 -19.92 7.51
N GLU A 137 5.27 -20.49 6.98
CA GLU A 137 5.77 -21.84 7.23
C GLU A 137 7.31 -21.82 7.20
N GLU A 138 7.95 -22.95 7.49
CA GLU A 138 9.41 -23.03 7.47
C GLU A 138 9.98 -22.70 6.08
N GLY A 139 10.77 -21.62 5.99
CA GLY A 139 11.37 -21.15 4.74
C GLY A 139 10.44 -20.34 3.83
N ILE A 140 9.16 -20.17 4.17
CA ILE A 140 8.18 -19.42 3.38
C ILE A 140 7.76 -18.14 4.12
N TYR A 141 7.88 -17.01 3.42
CA TYR A 141 7.67 -15.68 3.97
C TYR A 141 6.58 -14.93 3.20
N GLU A 142 5.87 -14.04 3.90
CA GLU A 142 4.87 -13.14 3.31
C GLU A 142 4.96 -11.75 3.96
N PHE A 143 4.37 -10.74 3.33
CA PHE A 143 3.97 -9.55 4.05
C PHE A 143 2.92 -9.91 5.11
N VAL A 144 2.96 -9.25 6.27
CA VAL A 144 2.03 -9.50 7.38
C VAL A 144 0.55 -9.38 6.98
N HIS A 145 0.27 -8.60 5.93
CA HIS A 145 -1.02 -8.54 5.25
C HIS A 145 -0.83 -8.19 3.78
N LEU A 146 -1.68 -8.73 2.89
CA LEU A 146 -1.63 -8.42 1.44
C LEU A 146 -1.67 -6.91 1.18
N SER A 147 -2.45 -6.16 1.93
CA SER A 147 -2.57 -4.70 1.72
C SER A 147 -1.29 -3.91 1.94
N PHE A 148 -0.31 -4.44 2.68
CA PHE A 148 1.03 -3.84 2.71
C PHE A 148 1.77 -4.08 1.39
N GLN A 149 1.65 -5.28 0.83
CA GLN A 149 2.19 -5.60 -0.49
C GLN A 149 1.52 -4.73 -1.57
N GLU A 150 0.19 -4.61 -1.57
CA GLU A 150 -0.56 -3.77 -2.51
C GLU A 150 -0.15 -2.29 -2.39
N TYR A 151 -0.07 -1.76 -1.17
CA TYR A 151 0.36 -0.38 -0.93
C TYR A 151 1.78 -0.14 -1.42
N LEU A 152 2.74 -0.97 -1.00
CA LEU A 152 4.15 -0.80 -1.37
C LEU A 152 4.37 -0.95 -2.88
N ALA A 153 3.64 -1.86 -3.54
CA ALA A 153 3.64 -1.99 -4.99
C ALA A 153 3.07 -0.74 -5.66
N ALA A 154 1.96 -0.19 -5.16
CA ALA A 154 1.39 1.06 -5.67
C ALA A 154 2.39 2.23 -5.57
N VAL A 155 3.15 2.31 -4.47
CA VAL A 155 4.19 3.35 -4.35
C VAL A 155 5.33 3.13 -5.35
N GLU A 156 5.83 1.90 -5.52
CA GLU A 156 6.87 1.59 -6.52
C GLU A 156 6.40 1.97 -7.94
N LEU A 157 5.15 1.65 -8.30
CA LEU A 157 4.58 1.99 -9.61
C LEU A 157 4.56 3.51 -9.84
N GLN A 158 4.23 4.28 -8.81
CA GLN A 158 4.22 5.75 -8.89
C GLN A 158 5.63 6.30 -9.04
N GLU A 159 6.58 5.85 -8.23
CA GLU A 159 7.96 6.35 -8.22
C GLU A 159 8.74 5.94 -9.48
N SER A 160 8.44 4.77 -10.04
CA SER A 160 9.08 4.25 -11.25
C SER A 160 8.35 4.60 -12.56
N ASN A 161 7.23 5.33 -12.49
CA ASN A 161 6.38 5.69 -13.63
C ASN A 161 5.90 4.47 -14.45
N GLN A 162 5.49 3.40 -13.76
CA GLN A 162 5.09 2.13 -14.36
C GLN A 162 3.55 1.94 -14.44
N GLU A 163 2.78 3.02 -14.63
CA GLU A 163 1.30 2.97 -14.73
C GLU A 163 0.80 1.93 -15.75
N GLU A 164 1.55 1.73 -16.84
CA GLU A 164 1.24 0.73 -17.87
C GLU A 164 1.11 -0.71 -17.32
N THR A 165 1.71 -1.00 -16.16
CA THR A 165 1.51 -2.28 -15.48
C THR A 165 0.05 -2.46 -15.07
N LEU A 166 -0.60 -1.41 -14.55
CA LEU A 166 -1.99 -1.43 -14.14
C LEU A 166 -2.94 -1.39 -15.33
N THR A 167 -2.65 -0.60 -16.36
CA THR A 167 -3.56 -0.50 -17.51
C THR A 167 -3.66 -1.82 -18.28
N ARG A 168 -2.57 -2.61 -18.32
CA ARG A 168 -2.58 -3.95 -18.93
C ARG A 168 -3.50 -4.94 -18.22
N THR A 169 -3.70 -4.81 -16.90
CA THR A 169 -4.51 -5.76 -16.12
C THR A 169 -6.01 -5.60 -16.37
N LEU A 170 -6.43 -4.43 -16.86
CA LEU A 170 -7.83 -4.12 -17.18
C LEU A 170 -8.46 -5.07 -18.23
N ASN A 171 -7.65 -5.71 -19.07
CA ASN A 171 -8.12 -6.59 -20.14
C ASN A 171 -8.43 -8.03 -19.68
N ASN A 172 -8.13 -8.37 -18.42
CA ASN A 172 -8.33 -9.71 -17.87
C ASN A 172 -9.00 -9.61 -16.49
N PRO A 173 -10.19 -10.21 -16.29
CA PRO A 173 -10.92 -10.11 -15.02
C PRO A 173 -10.16 -10.59 -13.78
N ASP A 174 -9.39 -11.67 -13.89
CA ASP A 174 -8.62 -12.23 -12.77
C ASP A 174 -7.48 -11.28 -12.38
N GLN A 175 -6.78 -10.75 -13.37
CA GLN A 175 -5.74 -9.72 -13.19
C GLN A 175 -6.33 -8.44 -12.61
N LEU A 176 -7.46 -7.98 -13.14
CA LEU A 176 -8.17 -6.81 -12.64
C LEU A 176 -8.52 -6.97 -11.16
N SER A 177 -9.07 -8.13 -10.77
CA SER A 177 -9.40 -8.43 -9.38
C SER A 177 -8.17 -8.41 -8.48
N TRP A 178 -7.07 -9.02 -8.91
CA TRP A 178 -5.81 -9.07 -8.16
C TRP A 178 -5.17 -7.68 -7.97
N TRP A 179 -5.26 -6.81 -8.97
CA TRP A 179 -4.64 -5.49 -8.95
C TRP A 179 -5.55 -4.35 -8.49
N ALA A 180 -6.85 -4.59 -8.30
CA ALA A 180 -7.84 -3.54 -8.03
C ALA A 180 -7.48 -2.64 -6.84
N GLU A 181 -7.06 -3.23 -5.72
CA GLU A 181 -6.68 -2.43 -4.54
C GLU A 181 -5.37 -1.66 -4.78
N THR A 182 -4.43 -2.25 -5.50
CA THR A 182 -3.18 -1.57 -5.87
C THR A 182 -3.47 -0.39 -6.79
N ALA A 183 -4.43 -0.51 -7.72
CA ALA A 183 -4.85 0.57 -8.61
C ALA A 183 -5.53 1.72 -7.84
N ARG A 184 -6.42 1.42 -6.87
CA ARG A 184 -7.00 2.44 -5.97
C ARG A 184 -5.95 3.17 -5.16
N LEU A 185 -5.03 2.41 -4.54
CA LEU A 185 -3.93 2.98 -3.77
C LEU A 185 -2.94 3.77 -4.64
N TYR A 186 -2.76 3.39 -5.90
CA TYR A 186 -1.98 4.15 -6.88
C TYR A 186 -2.65 5.49 -7.19
N ALA A 187 -3.94 5.46 -7.57
CA ALA A 187 -4.74 6.66 -7.84
C ALA A 187 -4.72 7.66 -6.67
N ALA A 188 -4.80 7.15 -5.43
CA ALA A 188 -4.81 7.97 -4.22
C ALA A 188 -3.48 8.74 -3.97
N GLN A 189 -2.39 8.40 -4.65
CA GLN A 189 -1.07 9.01 -4.46
C GLN A 189 -0.75 10.10 -5.48
N GLY A 190 -1.36 10.05 -6.66
CA GLY A 190 -0.95 10.85 -7.82
C GLY A 190 -2.11 11.23 -8.74
N ASP A 191 -1.76 11.46 -9.99
CA ASP A 191 -2.72 11.71 -11.06
C ASP A 191 -3.32 10.38 -11.52
N ALA A 192 -4.63 10.22 -11.36
CA ALA A 192 -5.33 9.00 -11.75
C ALA A 192 -5.93 9.07 -13.16
N SER A 193 -5.67 10.14 -13.91
CA SER A 193 -6.27 10.36 -15.23
C SER A 193 -5.98 9.23 -16.21
N GLY A 194 -4.74 8.71 -16.23
CA GLY A 194 -4.30 7.64 -17.13
C GLY A 194 -5.06 6.34 -16.89
N ILE A 195 -5.02 5.83 -15.65
CA ILE A 195 -5.73 4.61 -15.27
C ILE A 195 -7.26 4.72 -15.44
N ILE A 196 -7.87 5.87 -15.10
CA ILE A 196 -9.32 6.09 -15.29
C ILE A 196 -9.66 6.08 -16.78
N GLN A 197 -8.88 6.76 -17.61
CA GLN A 197 -9.12 6.80 -19.06
C GLN A 197 -8.99 5.40 -19.69
N ALA A 198 -7.99 4.61 -19.27
CA ALA A 198 -7.83 3.23 -19.73
C ALA A 198 -9.01 2.35 -19.31
N ALA A 199 -9.51 2.52 -18.08
CA ALA A 199 -10.66 1.78 -17.56
C ALA A 199 -11.98 2.12 -18.28
N ILE A 200 -12.17 3.39 -18.66
CA ILE A 200 -13.28 3.84 -19.53
C ILE A 200 -13.17 3.19 -20.92
N GLN A 201 -11.98 3.12 -21.50
CA GLN A 201 -11.77 2.53 -22.83
C GLN A 201 -12.03 1.02 -22.86
N ALA A 202 -11.75 0.32 -21.76
CA ALA A 202 -12.05 -1.10 -21.65
C ALA A 202 -13.56 -1.38 -21.59
N ASP A 203 -14.37 -0.41 -21.13
CA ASP A 203 -15.83 -0.39 -21.20
C ASP A 203 -16.53 -1.68 -20.67
N THR A 204 -16.03 -2.20 -19.55
CA THR A 204 -16.69 -3.29 -18.80
C THR A 204 -17.26 -2.77 -17.49
N VAL A 205 -18.22 -3.49 -16.90
CA VAL A 205 -18.80 -3.11 -15.61
C VAL A 205 -17.72 -3.07 -14.53
N GLU A 206 -16.81 -4.03 -14.54
CA GLU A 206 -15.73 -4.17 -13.57
C GLU A 206 -14.68 -3.05 -13.71
N THR A 207 -14.29 -2.70 -14.94
CA THR A 207 -13.33 -1.62 -15.17
C THR A 207 -13.94 -0.26 -14.87
N LEU A 208 -15.21 -0.04 -15.19
CA LEU A 208 -15.92 1.20 -14.83
C LEU A 208 -16.07 1.33 -13.31
N ALA A 209 -16.41 0.24 -12.59
CA ALA A 209 -16.44 0.25 -11.14
C ALA A 209 -15.08 0.65 -10.53
N LEU A 210 -13.98 0.07 -11.02
CA LEU A 210 -12.64 0.48 -10.61
C LEU A 210 -12.36 1.96 -10.94
N ALA A 211 -12.81 2.45 -12.09
CA ALA A 211 -12.65 3.85 -12.49
C ALA A 211 -13.34 4.80 -11.49
N PHE A 212 -14.54 4.45 -11.02
CA PHE A 212 -15.24 5.22 -9.99
C PHE A 212 -14.50 5.19 -8.65
N ASP A 213 -14.09 4.00 -8.19
CA ASP A 213 -13.31 3.89 -6.96
C ASP A 213 -12.02 4.74 -7.02
N CYS A 214 -11.30 4.69 -8.15
CA CYS A 214 -10.10 5.48 -8.39
C CYS A 214 -10.42 6.99 -8.37
N LEU A 215 -11.53 7.43 -8.97
CA LEU A 215 -11.94 8.83 -8.97
C LEU A 215 -12.24 9.33 -7.54
N GLU A 216 -12.91 8.51 -6.71
CA GLU A 216 -13.23 8.86 -5.32
C GLU A 216 -11.98 9.01 -4.45
N GLU A 217 -10.99 8.13 -4.63
CA GLU A 217 -9.78 8.14 -3.81
C GLU A 217 -8.67 9.07 -4.35
N ALA A 218 -8.72 9.43 -5.63
CA ALA A 218 -7.65 10.11 -6.34
C ALA A 218 -7.14 11.38 -5.65
N LYS A 219 -5.83 11.63 -5.79
CA LYS A 219 -5.25 12.91 -5.39
C LYS A 219 -5.57 14.01 -6.38
N CYS A 220 -5.47 13.74 -7.67
CA CYS A 220 -5.92 14.61 -8.74
C CYS A 220 -6.37 13.82 -9.97
N VAL A 221 -7.26 14.42 -10.76
CA VAL A 221 -7.78 13.87 -12.02
C VAL A 221 -8.05 15.05 -12.96
N ASP A 222 -7.72 14.88 -14.24
CA ASP A 222 -8.06 15.81 -15.31
C ASP A 222 -9.59 16.02 -15.36
N PRO A 223 -10.09 17.28 -15.35
CA PRO A 223 -11.52 17.57 -15.36
C PRO A 223 -12.28 16.93 -16.54
N SER A 224 -11.65 16.80 -17.70
CA SER A 224 -12.25 16.18 -18.89
C SER A 224 -12.44 14.68 -18.72
N VAL A 225 -11.51 14.01 -18.02
CA VAL A 225 -11.62 12.57 -17.71
C VAL A 225 -12.71 12.34 -16.68
N ARG A 226 -12.77 13.19 -15.65
CA ARG A 226 -13.86 13.16 -14.65
C ARG A 226 -15.23 13.32 -15.30
N GLN A 227 -15.42 14.35 -16.13
CA GLN A 227 -16.69 14.61 -16.81
C GLN A 227 -17.12 13.45 -17.71
N LYS A 228 -16.18 12.80 -18.40
CA LYS A 228 -16.48 11.61 -19.21
C LYS A 228 -17.00 10.46 -18.36
N LEU A 229 -16.35 10.18 -17.23
CA LEU A 229 -16.77 9.10 -16.33
C LEU A 229 -18.15 9.38 -15.70
N GLU A 230 -18.39 10.63 -15.26
CA GLU A 230 -19.69 11.07 -14.72
C GLU A 230 -20.81 10.98 -15.76
N ALA A 231 -20.53 11.31 -17.03
CA ALA A 231 -21.50 11.19 -18.11
C ALA A 231 -21.90 9.73 -18.38
N ILE A 232 -20.94 8.79 -18.32
CA ILE A 232 -21.21 7.35 -18.45
C ILE A 232 -22.14 6.88 -17.33
N LEU A 233 -21.91 7.33 -16.09
CA LEU A 233 -22.76 6.98 -14.95
C LEU A 233 -24.21 7.44 -15.16
N ASN A 234 -24.40 8.69 -15.58
CA ASN A 234 -25.71 9.28 -15.77
C ASN A 234 -26.49 8.57 -16.89
N GLN A 235 -25.83 8.25 -18.01
CA GLN A 235 -26.46 7.49 -19.11
C GLN A 235 -26.87 6.07 -18.68
N GLY A 236 -26.05 5.41 -17.85
CA GLY A 236 -26.37 4.09 -17.29
C GLY A 236 -27.55 4.09 -16.31
N LEU A 237 -27.79 5.22 -15.63
CA LEU A 237 -28.95 5.40 -14.74
C LEU A 237 -30.23 5.75 -15.51
N GLU A 238 -30.13 6.51 -16.60
CA GLU A 238 -31.28 6.90 -17.45
C GLU A 238 -31.78 5.76 -18.36
N SER A 239 -30.97 4.73 -18.59
CA SER A 239 -31.30 3.59 -19.46
C SER A 239 -31.94 2.39 -18.72
N ARG A 240 -32.25 2.53 -17.42
CA ARG A 240 -32.94 1.54 -16.58
C ARG A 240 -34.36 1.98 -16.24
#